data_AF-A0A925W4T1-F1
#
_entry.id   AF-A0A925W4T1-F1
#
_cell.length_a   1.000
_cell.length_b   1.000
_cell.length_c   1.000
_cell.angle_alpha   90.00
_cell.angle_beta   90.00
_cell.angle_gamma   90.00
#
_symmetry.space_group_name_H-M   'P 1'
#
loop_
_entity.id
_entity.type
_entity.pdbx_description
1 polymer ?
#
loop_
_entity_poly.entity_id
_entity_poly.type
_entity_poly.pdbx_seq_one_letter_code
_entity_poly.pdbx_strand_id
1 'polypeptide(L)'
;MSGITAVVVDASTNRAPLAVPIFRIEDGAYVEEHATPAPRSDPPNYVSAIERPGTYRLIVRAAGYQDYVLDNVRVTRGGPCHYLSGVRLTIPLARTM
;
A
#
# COMPACT_ATOMS: atom_id res chain seq x y z
N MET A 1 -8.45 -6.17 -11.93
CA MET A 1 -8.14 -4.77 -11.59
C MET A 1 -6.89 -4.77 -10.75
N SER A 2 -5.88 -3.96 -11.09
CA SER A 2 -4.56 -4.09 -10.46
C SER A 2 -3.90 -2.73 -10.25
N GLY A 3 -4.13 -2.11 -9.09
CA GLY A 3 -3.39 -0.93 -8.65
C GLY A 3 -2.17 -1.31 -7.83
N ILE A 4 -1.94 -0.62 -6.72
CA ILE A 4 -0.94 -1.00 -5.71
C ILE A 4 -1.60 -2.02 -4.80
N THR A 5 -0.99 -3.18 -4.60
CA THR A 5 -1.41 -4.17 -3.61
C THR A 5 -0.27 -4.39 -2.63
N ALA A 6 -0.52 -4.28 -1.34
CA ALA A 6 0.51 -4.46 -0.33
C ALA A 6 0.05 -5.33 0.83
N VAL A 7 0.97 -6.15 1.33
CA VAL A 7 0.84 -6.78 2.65
C VAL A 7 1.77 -6.05 3.59
N VAL A 8 1.28 -5.66 4.77
CA VAL A 8 2.09 -4.96 5.78
C VAL A 8 2.46 -5.96 6.87
N VAL A 9 3.73 -5.96 7.26
CA VAL A 9 4.27 -6.85 8.31
C VAL A 9 5.11 -6.08 9.31
N ASP A 10 5.16 -6.54 10.55
CA ASP A 10 6.16 -6.13 11.53
C ASP A 10 7.52 -6.70 11.11
N ALA A 11 8.51 -5.82 10.90
CA ALA A 11 9.82 -6.17 10.35
C ALA A 11 10.60 -7.18 11.22
N SER A 12 10.34 -7.22 12.53
CA SER A 12 11.06 -8.09 13.48
C SER A 12 10.47 -9.49 13.57
N THR A 13 9.17 -9.65 13.30
CA THR A 13 8.45 -10.91 13.47
C THR A 13 7.91 -11.51 12.17
N ASN A 14 7.89 -10.72 11.10
CA ASN A 14 7.26 -11.06 9.82
C ASN A 14 5.77 -11.47 9.95
N ARG A 15 5.08 -10.92 10.95
CA ARG A 15 3.65 -11.10 11.20
C ARG A 15 2.89 -9.79 10.98
N ALA A 16 1.56 -9.83 11.01
CA ALA A 16 0.76 -8.61 10.98
C ALA A 16 1.19 -7.62 12.09
N PRO A 17 1.28 -6.31 11.80
CA PRO A 17 1.56 -5.30 12.82
C PRO A 17 0.51 -5.30 13.93
N LEU A 18 0.91 -4.92 15.13
CA LEU A 18 0.00 -4.87 16.29
C LEU A 18 -1.02 -3.73 16.19
N ALA A 19 -0.69 -2.67 15.46
CA ALA A 19 -1.57 -1.54 15.20
C ALA A 19 -2.06 -1.58 13.75
N VAL A 20 -3.29 -1.11 13.52
CA VAL A 20 -3.87 -1.00 12.17
C VAL A 20 -3.05 -0.01 11.33
N PRO A 21 -2.47 -0.44 10.20
CA PRO A 21 -1.81 0.45 9.27
C PRO A 21 -2.77 1.43 8.59
N ILE A 22 -2.33 2.68 8.43
CA ILE A 22 -2.93 3.67 7.53
C ILE A 22 -2.11 3.66 6.24
N PHE A 23 -2.78 3.39 5.14
CA PHE A 23 -2.21 3.33 3.80
C PHE A 23 -2.55 4.61 3.04
N ARG A 24 -1.53 5.34 2.58
CA ARG A 24 -1.68 6.61 1.85
C ARG A 24 -0.85 6.61 0.59
N ILE A 25 -1.44 6.99 -0.54
CA ILE A 25 -0.73 7.20 -1.80
C ILE A 25 -0.96 8.60 -2.35
N GLU A 26 0.05 9.16 -3.01
CA GLU A 26 0.04 10.52 -3.55
C GLU A 26 0.60 10.53 -4.98
N ASP A 27 -0.09 11.21 -5.90
CA ASP A 27 0.40 11.52 -7.26
C ASP A 27 -0.03 12.95 -7.64
N GLY A 28 0.90 13.90 -7.50
CA GLY A 28 0.61 15.33 -7.63
C GLY A 28 -0.44 15.78 -6.61
N ALA A 29 -1.59 16.26 -7.10
CA ALA A 29 -2.71 16.67 -6.26
C ALA A 29 -3.63 15.50 -5.85
N TYR A 30 -3.45 14.32 -6.42
CA TYR A 30 -4.25 13.15 -6.05
C TYR A 30 -3.74 12.56 -4.74
N VAL A 31 -4.66 12.31 -3.82
CA VAL A 31 -4.41 11.65 -2.54
C VAL A 31 -5.48 10.59 -2.32
N GLU A 32 -5.05 9.41 -1.91
CA GLU A 32 -5.93 8.33 -1.45
C GLU A 32 -5.40 7.82 -0.11
N GLU A 33 -6.28 7.67 0.87
CA GLU A 33 -5.93 7.25 2.23
C GLU A 33 -7.00 6.33 2.82
N HIS A 34 -6.58 5.21 3.43
CA HIS A 34 -7.48 4.29 4.12
C HIS A 34 -6.75 3.43 5.16
N ALA A 35 -7.47 3.03 6.20
CA ALA A 35 -6.99 2.11 7.24
C ALA A 35 -7.60 0.69 7.11
N THR A 36 -8.47 0.48 6.12
CA THR A 36 -9.19 -0.79 5.95
C THR A 36 -8.51 -1.63 4.87
N PRO A 37 -8.06 -2.86 5.17
CA PRO A 37 -7.59 -3.77 4.14
C PRO A 37 -8.76 -4.21 3.23
N ALA A 38 -8.45 -4.77 2.06
CA ALA A 38 -9.48 -5.25 1.15
C ALA A 38 -10.30 -6.37 1.83
N PRO A 39 -11.63 -6.41 1.62
CA PRO A 39 -12.49 -7.40 2.24
C PRO A 39 -12.03 -8.83 1.94
N ARG A 40 -12.12 -9.71 2.95
CA ARG A 40 -11.83 -11.15 2.81
C ARG A 40 -10.40 -11.47 2.34
N SER A 41 -9.43 -10.61 2.66
CA SER A 41 -8.02 -10.87 2.45
C SER A 41 -7.38 -11.57 3.65
N ASP A 42 -6.67 -12.67 3.40
CA ASP A 42 -5.84 -13.36 4.38
C ASP A 42 -4.50 -13.76 3.72
N PRO A 43 -3.35 -13.16 4.09
CA PRO A 43 -3.21 -12.09 5.07
C PRO A 43 -3.88 -10.77 4.61
N PRO A 44 -4.18 -9.84 5.54
CA PRO A 44 -4.75 -8.54 5.20
C PRO A 44 -3.92 -7.82 4.13
N ASN A 45 -4.56 -7.48 3.01
CA ASN A 45 -3.93 -6.74 1.92
C ASN A 45 -4.56 -5.35 1.76
N TYR A 46 -3.74 -4.36 1.45
CA TYR A 46 -4.16 -3.00 1.15
C TYR A 46 -4.14 -2.82 -0.35
N VAL A 47 -5.18 -2.19 -0.89
CA VAL A 47 -5.30 -1.98 -2.34
C VAL A 47 -5.60 -0.51 -2.61
N SER A 48 -4.78 0.13 -3.44
CA SER A 48 -4.91 1.55 -3.79
C SER A 48 -4.69 1.80 -5.28
N ALA A 49 -5.01 2.99 -5.78
CA ALA A 49 -4.86 3.36 -7.19
C ALA A 49 -5.59 2.42 -8.16
N ILE A 50 -6.75 1.91 -7.74
CA ILE A 50 -7.58 1.06 -8.60
C ILE A 50 -7.98 1.88 -9.82
N GLU A 51 -7.69 1.35 -11.01
CA GLU A 51 -8.02 1.93 -12.32
C GLU A 51 -7.39 3.30 -12.64
N ARG A 52 -6.46 3.77 -11.80
CA ARG A 52 -5.72 5.01 -11.99
C ARG A 52 -4.24 4.74 -12.28
N PRO A 53 -3.78 4.81 -13.54
CA PRO A 53 -2.35 4.84 -13.84
C PRO A 53 -1.72 6.10 -13.27
N GLY A 54 -0.48 5.99 -12.79
CA GLY A 54 0.20 7.09 -12.13
C GLY A 54 1.58 6.69 -11.60
N THR A 55 2.29 7.66 -11.05
CA THR A 55 3.53 7.43 -10.29
C THR A 55 3.31 7.92 -8.88
N TYR A 56 3.23 6.98 -7.95
CA TYR A 56 2.78 7.26 -6.59
C TYR A 56 3.95 7.32 -5.62
N ARG A 57 3.84 8.24 -4.66
CA ARG A 57 4.51 8.15 -3.37
C ARG A 57 3.60 7.38 -2.42
N LEU A 58 4.11 6.28 -1.88
CA LEU A 58 3.42 5.44 -0.90
C LEU A 58 3.93 5.77 0.50
N ILE A 59 3.01 5.99 1.43
CA ILE A 59 3.28 6.22 2.86
C ILE A 59 2.43 5.24 3.65
N VAL A 60 3.06 4.48 4.56
CA VAL A 60 2.38 3.57 5.47
C VAL A 60 2.75 3.92 6.90
N ARG A 61 1.73 4.12 7.73
CA ARG A 61 1.87 4.50 9.14
C ARG A 61 1.16 3.51 10.03
N ALA A 62 1.73 3.21 11.20
CA ALA A 62 1.05 2.46 12.25
C ALA A 62 1.55 2.94 13.61
N ALA A 63 0.67 3.01 14.60
CA ALA A 63 1.06 3.44 15.95
C ALA A 63 2.13 2.50 16.54
N GLY A 64 3.21 3.08 17.09
CA GLY A 64 4.36 2.32 17.60
C GLY A 64 5.35 1.85 16.52
N TYR A 65 5.17 2.28 15.27
CA TYR A 65 6.07 1.99 14.15
C TYR A 65 6.56 3.28 13.48
N GLN A 66 7.75 3.22 12.91
CA GLN A 66 8.29 4.26 12.05
C GLN A 66 7.50 4.31 10.75
N ASP A 67 7.23 5.53 10.27
CA ASP A 67 6.63 5.76 8.95
C ASP A 67 7.47 5.09 7.86
N TYR A 68 6.82 4.27 7.04
CA TYR A 68 7.42 3.71 5.84
C TYR A 68 7.07 4.59 4.64
N VAL A 69 8.07 4.98 3.86
CA VAL A 69 7.89 5.77 2.64
C VAL A 69 8.56 5.06 1.48
N LEU A 70 7.82 4.91 0.38
CA LEU A 70 8.33 4.38 -0.88
C LEU A 70 7.89 5.29 -2.02
N ASP A 71 8.86 5.97 -2.64
CA ASP A 71 8.62 6.83 -3.79
C ASP A 71 8.66 6.04 -5.11
N ASN A 72 8.17 6.66 -6.18
CA ASN A 72 8.23 6.15 -7.55
C ASN A 72 7.53 4.79 -7.77
N VAL A 73 6.44 4.53 -7.05
CA VAL A 73 5.60 3.34 -7.26
C VAL A 73 4.78 3.54 -8.55
N ARG A 74 5.23 2.91 -9.63
CA ARG A 74 4.64 3.08 -10.95
C ARG A 74 3.48 2.10 -11.19
N VAL A 75 2.32 2.64 -11.53
CA VAL A 75 1.15 1.88 -11.99
C VAL A 75 0.91 2.25 -13.45
N THR A 76 1.00 1.30 -14.36
CA THR A 76 0.79 1.55 -15.80
C THR A 76 -0.52 0.94 -16.27
N ARG A 77 -1.05 1.43 -17.40
CA ARG A 77 -2.15 0.75 -18.08
C ARG A 77 -1.61 -0.53 -18.73
N GLY A 78 -2.26 -1.65 -18.47
CA GLY A 78 -1.84 -2.99 -18.92
C GLY A 78 -2.68 -3.57 -20.05
N GLY A 79 -3.78 -2.91 -20.44
CA GLY A 79 -4.66 -3.40 -21.51
C GLY A 79 -5.83 -2.47 -21.82
N PRO A 80 -6.76 -2.89 -22.72
CA PRO A 80 -8.03 -2.19 -22.92
C PRO A 80 -8.87 -2.23 -21.64
N CYS A 81 -9.74 -1.24 -21.39
CA CYS A 81 -10.57 -1.10 -20.18
C CYS A 81 -9.76 -0.89 -18.87
N HIS A 82 -10.29 -1.35 -17.74
CA HIS A 82 -9.81 -1.18 -16.36
C HIS A 82 -8.58 -2.06 -15.98
N TYR A 83 -7.83 -2.52 -16.99
CA TYR A 83 -6.67 -3.37 -16.78
C TYR A 83 -5.42 -2.52 -16.59
N LEU A 84 -4.90 -2.58 -15.38
CA LEU A 84 -3.65 -1.94 -14.99
C LEU A 84 -2.58 -3.00 -14.77
N SER A 85 -1.32 -2.65 -15.02
CA SER A 85 -0.17 -3.36 -14.51
C SER A 85 0.24 -2.69 -13.20
N GLY A 86 -0.18 -3.33 -12.11
CA GLY A 86 0.03 -2.88 -10.74
C GLY A 86 1.33 -3.42 -10.13
N VAL A 87 1.56 -3.06 -8.87
CA VAL A 87 2.71 -3.54 -8.08
C VAL A 87 2.20 -4.33 -6.89
N ARG A 88 2.87 -5.44 -6.56
CA ARG A 88 2.65 -6.22 -5.34
C ARG A 88 3.83 -5.99 -4.39
N LEU A 89 3.55 -5.56 -3.17
CA LEU A 89 4.55 -5.20 -2.17
C LEU A 89 4.37 -5.99 -0.87
N THR A 90 5.48 -6.24 -0.20
CA THR A 90 5.51 -6.57 1.23
C THR A 90 6.20 -5.41 1.93
N ILE A 91 5.51 -4.78 2.87
CA ILE A 91 5.97 -3.57 3.54
C ILE A 91 6.36 -3.91 4.97
N PRO A 92 7.66 -3.93 5.29
CA PRO A 92 8.14 -4.15 6.64
C PRO A 92 8.11 -2.84 7.44
N LEU A 93 7.30 -2.77 8.49
CA LEU A 93 7.29 -1.67 9.45
C LEU A 93 8.27 -1.95 10.59
N ALA A 94 9.21 -1.03 10.81
CA ALA A 94 10.11 -1.04 11.95
C ALA A 94 9.45 -0.38 13.16
N ARG A 95 9.61 -0.95 14.36
CA ARG A 95 9.06 -0.35 15.60
C ARG A 95 9.83 0.92 15.97
N THR A 96 9.13 1.91 16.52
CA THR A 96 9.80 3.02 17.21
C THR A 96 10.36 2.49 18.52
N MET A 97 11.67 2.67 18.75
CA MET A 97 12.32 2.31 20.02
C MET A 97 11.75 3.09 21.20
#